data_AF-A0A952LD92-F1
#
_entry.id   AF-A0A952LD92-F1
#
_cell.length_a   1.000
_cell.length_b   1.000
_cell.length_c   1.000
_cell.angle_alpha   90.00
_cell.angle_beta   90.00
_cell.angle_gamma   90.00
#
_symmetry.space_group_name_H-M   'P 1'
#
loop_
_entity.id
_entity.type
_entity.pdbx_description
1 polymer ?
#
loop_
_entity_poly.entity_id
_entity_poly.type
_entity_poly.pdbx_seq_one_letter_code
_entity_poly.pdbx_strand_id
1 'polypeptide(L)' 'MATAAKTKRDYSLVGESTRLAIETGLASAEWYHTDVPRKEMKALMQRSDGPAIRDTIIWIAAILGSAAGIVWFWGT' A
#
# COMPACT_ATOMS: atom_id res chain seq x y z
N MET A 1 20.86 -46.91 2.85
CA MET A 1 19.78 -45.90 2.98
C MET A 1 19.56 -45.28 1.61
N ALA A 2 18.44 -45.58 0.96
CA ALA A 2 18.14 -45.00 -0.36
C ALA A 2 17.62 -43.58 -0.18
N THR A 3 18.34 -42.60 -0.71
CA THR A 3 17.89 -41.21 -0.81
C THR A 3 16.77 -41.14 -1.84
N ALA A 4 15.55 -40.80 -1.42
CA ALA A 4 14.45 -40.53 -2.33
C ALA A 4 14.85 -39.36 -3.25
N ALA A 5 14.87 -39.61 -4.57
CA ALA A 5 15.10 -38.57 -5.56
C ALA A 5 13.98 -37.53 -5.44
N LYS A 6 14.33 -36.26 -5.17
CA LYS A 6 13.36 -35.18 -5.00
C LYS A 6 12.79 -34.83 -6.38
N THR A 7 11.58 -35.31 -6.68
CA THR A 7 10.85 -34.94 -7.90
C THR A 7 10.66 -33.42 -7.95
N LYS A 8 10.85 -32.82 -9.13
CA LYS A 8 10.66 -31.38 -9.34
C LYS A 8 9.21 -31.01 -9.01
N ARG A 9 9.01 -30.03 -8.12
CA ARG A 9 7.68 -29.57 -7.70
C ARG A 9 6.94 -28.98 -8.91
N ASP A 10 5.71 -29.43 -9.14
CA ASP A 10 4.78 -28.82 -10.09
C ASP A 10 4.16 -27.56 -9.47
N TYR A 11 4.48 -26.40 -10.07
CA TYR A 11 3.97 -25.08 -9.68
C TYR A 11 2.84 -24.59 -10.62
N SER A 12 2.29 -25.46 -11.46
CA SER A 12 1.14 -25.13 -12.30
C SER A 12 -0.06 -24.69 -11.44
N LEU A 13 -0.65 -23.55 -11.79
CA LEU A 13 -1.84 -23.00 -11.12
C LEU A 13 -3.13 -23.79 -11.42
N VAL A 14 -3.05 -24.78 -12.32
CA VAL A 14 -4.16 -25.67 -12.69
C VAL A 14 -3.77 -27.15 -12.57
N GLY A 15 -2.60 -27.42 -11.98
CA GLY A 15 -2.04 -28.75 -11.84
C GLY A 15 -2.57 -29.52 -10.62
N GLU A 16 -1.90 -30.63 -10.31
CA GLU A 16 -2.28 -31.53 -9.22
C GLU A 16 -2.34 -30.83 -7.86
N SER A 17 -1.43 -29.87 -7.62
CA SER A 17 -1.39 -29.06 -6.40
C SER A 17 -2.66 -28.26 -6.18
N THR A 18 -3.27 -27.76 -7.26
CA THR A 18 -4.53 -27.00 -7.21
C THR A 18 -5.70 -27.92 -6.90
N ARG A 19 -5.75 -29.11 -7.50
CA ARG A 19 -6.75 -30.13 -7.18
C ARG A 19 -6.68 -30.53 -5.69
N LEU A 20 -5.48 -30.82 -5.19
CA LEU A 20 -5.25 -31.16 -3.78
C LEU A 20 -5.65 -30.02 -2.85
N ALA A 21 -5.36 -28.77 -3.21
CA ALA A 21 -5.77 -27.60 -2.43
C ALA A 21 -7.31 -27.46 -2.36
N ILE A 22 -8.04 -27.80 -3.43
CA ILE A 22 -9.50 -27.81 -3.42
C ILE A 22 -10.03 -28.95 -2.54
N GLU A 23 -9.53 -30.18 -2.74
CA GLU A 23 -9.95 -31.37 -1.98
C GLU A 23 -9.70 -31.24 -0.47
N THR A 24 -8.63 -30.54 -0.09
CA THR A 24 -8.28 -30.27 1.31
C THR A 24 -8.92 -28.99 1.88
N GLY A 25 -9.73 -28.28 1.09
CA GLY A 25 -10.44 -27.07 1.53
C GLY A 25 -9.58 -25.80 1.61
N LEU A 26 -8.33 -25.85 1.16
CA LEU A 26 -7.43 -24.69 1.09
C LEU A 26 -7.83 -23.69 0.00
N ALA A 27 -8.48 -24.13 -1.08
CA ALA A 27 -8.80 -23.30 -2.24
C ALA A 27 -9.91 -22.25 -2.00
N SER A 28 -10.54 -22.26 -0.84
CA SER A 28 -11.55 -21.29 -0.43
C SER A 28 -11.65 -21.23 1.10
N ALA A 29 -10.52 -21.40 1.79
CA ALA A 29 -10.49 -21.36 3.23
C ALA A 29 -11.05 -20.01 3.72
N GLU A 30 -11.94 -20.04 4.72
CA GLU A 30 -12.28 -18.85 5.49
C GLU A 30 -11.06 -18.48 6.34
N TRP A 31 -10.26 -17.56 5.80
CA TRP A 31 -9.19 -16.95 6.54
C TRP A 31 -9.77 -16.02 7.61
N TYR A 32 -9.12 -15.96 8.76
CA TYR A 32 -9.49 -15.01 9.80
C TYR A 32 -9.53 -13.58 9.23
N HIS A 33 -10.69 -12.95 9.32
CA HIS A 33 -10.85 -11.53 9.09
C HIS A 33 -11.13 -10.85 10.43
N THR A 34 -10.49 -9.71 10.67
CA THR A 34 -10.87 -8.87 11.81
C THR A 34 -12.23 -8.24 11.52
N ASP A 35 -13.18 -8.37 12.43
CA ASP A 35 -14.45 -7.65 12.36
C ASP A 35 -14.22 -6.16 12.59
N VAL A 36 -14.10 -5.41 11.49
CA VAL A 36 -13.99 -3.95 11.51
C VAL A 36 -15.36 -3.36 11.14
N PRO A 37 -16.00 -2.58 12.02
CA PRO A 37 -17.25 -1.90 11.70
C PRO A 37 -17.12 -1.05 10.44
N ARG A 38 -18.16 -1.02 9.61
CA ARG A 38 -18.19 -0.27 8.33
C ARG A 38 -17.77 1.20 8.49
N LYS A 39 -18.11 1.81 9.64
CA LYS A 39 -17.77 3.19 9.96
C LYS A 39 -16.25 3.39 10.13
N GLU A 40 -15.58 2.47 10.81
CA GLU A 40 -14.13 2.51 11.01
C GLU A 40 -13.39 2.25 9.71
N MET A 41 -13.83 1.27 8.93
CA MET A 41 -13.27 1.02 7.60
C MET A 41 -13.33 2.27 6.72
N LYS A 42 -14.47 2.98 6.73
CA LYS A 42 -14.63 4.23 5.98
C LYS A 42 -13.68 5.33 6.48
N ALA A 43 -13.43 5.42 7.78
CA ALA A 43 -12.49 6.37 8.35
C ALA A 43 -11.04 6.06 7.95
N LEU A 44 -10.65 4.78 7.91
CA LEU A 44 -9.32 4.36 7.46
C LEU A 44 -9.09 4.64 5.97
N MET A 45 -10.13 4.54 5.14
CA MET A 45 -10.07 4.87 3.72
C MET A 45 -10.00 6.39 3.45
N GLN A 46 -10.21 7.23 4.46
CA GLN A 46 -10.21 8.68 4.28
C GLN A 46 -8.80 9.17 3.95
N ARG A 47 -8.63 9.73 2.75
CA ARG A 47 -7.39 10.39 2.37
C ARG A 47 -7.19 11.65 3.22
N SER A 48 -5.98 11.86 3.72
CA SER A 48 -5.60 13.08 4.45
C SER A 48 -4.80 14.00 3.54
N ASP A 49 -5.32 15.19 3.26
CA ASP A 49 -4.61 16.22 2.49
C ASP A 49 -3.79 17.17 3.38
N GLY A 50 -3.75 16.94 4.70
CA GLY A 50 -3.04 17.80 5.67
C GLY A 50 -1.56 18.04 5.34
N PRO A 51 -0.76 16.98 5.06
CA PRO A 51 0.64 17.14 4.63
C PRO A 51 0.77 17.96 3.34
N ALA A 52 -0.07 17.70 2.34
CA ALA A 52 -0.04 18.41 1.07
C ALA A 52 -0.37 19.91 1.22
N ILE A 53 -1.34 20.24 2.08
CA ILE A 53 -1.71 21.63 2.39
C ILE A 53 -0.53 22.35 3.07
N ARG A 54 0.09 21.70 4.07
CA ARG A 54 1.27 22.26 4.76
C ARG A 54 2.37 22.59 3.77
N ASP A 55 2.71 21.64 2.90
CA ASP A 55 3.79 21.81 1.94
C ASP A 55 3.48 22.93 0.93
N THR A 56 2.22 23.03 0.51
CA THR A 56 1.75 24.12 -0.36
C THR A 56 1.90 25.49 0.32
N ILE A 57 1.55 25.60 1.60
CA ILE A 57 1.71 26.85 2.36
C ILE A 57 3.19 27.23 2.47
N ILE A 58 4.05 26.27 2.80
CA ILE A 58 5.50 26.50 2.90
C ILE A 58 6.05 26.96 1.55
N TRP A 59 5.66 26.29 0.48
CA TRP A 59 6.09 26.63 -0.88
C TRP A 59 5.67 28.04 -1.29
N ILE A 60 4.40 28.42 -1.07
CA ILE A 60 3.90 29.77 -1.35
C ILE A 60 4.61 30.81 -0.48
N ALA A 61 4.80 30.53 0.82
CA ALA A 61 5.50 31.43 1.72
C ALA A 61 6.95 31.66 1.28
N ALA A 62 7.64 30.62 0.82
CA ALA A 62 8.99 30.73 0.28
C ALA A 62 9.03 31.58 -0.99
N ILE A 63 8.07 31.40 -1.91
CA ILE A 63 7.95 32.22 -3.13
C ILE A 63 7.69 33.69 -2.78
N LEU A 64 6.69 33.97 -1.95
CA LEU A 64 6.32 35.35 -1.59
C LEU A 64 7.42 36.02 -0.78
N GLY A 65 8.04 35.30 0.16
CA GLY A 65 9.18 35.80 0.93
C GLY A 65 10.39 36.10 0.05
N SER A 66 10.67 35.24 -0.94
CA SER A 66 11.74 35.50 -1.91
C SER A 66 11.42 36.68 -2.81
N ALA A 67 10.19 36.78 -3.32
CA ALA A 67 9.76 37.91 -4.15
C ALA A 67 9.82 39.24 -3.38
N ALA A 68 9.34 39.25 -2.13
CA ALA A 68 9.44 40.42 -1.26
C ALA A 68 10.89 40.78 -0.94
N GLY A 69 11.74 39.77 -0.66
CA GLY A 69 13.18 39.96 -0.49
C GLY A 69 13.83 40.56 -1.73
N ILE A 70 13.52 40.04 -2.93
CA ILE A 70 13.97 40.59 -4.20
C ILE A 70 13.56 42.07 -4.27
N VAL A 71 12.28 42.41 -4.13
CA VAL A 71 11.80 43.80 -4.22
C VAL A 71 12.48 44.72 -3.21
N TRP A 72 12.66 44.26 -1.96
CA TRP A 72 13.29 45.05 -0.90
C TRP A 72 14.77 45.28 -1.19
N PHE A 73 15.50 44.23 -1.55
CA PHE A 73 16.95 44.29 -1.79
C PHE A 73 17.32 44.74 -3.21
N TRP A 74 16.34 44.89 -4.11
CA TRP A 74 16.57 45.31 -5.51
C TRP A 74 17.21 46.69 -5.62
N GLY A 75 17.06 47.52 -4.58
CA GLY A 75 17.58 48.88 -4.55
C GLY A 75 16.71 49.86 -5.35
N THR A 76 16.74 51.11 -4.91
CA THR A 76 16.61 52.26 -5.82
C THR A 76 17.73 52.26 -6.83
#